data_AF-A0A6V7XXP8-F1
#
_entry.id   AF-A0A6V7XXP8-F1
#
_cell.length_a   1.000
_cell.length_b   1.000
_cell.length_c   1.000
_cell.angle_alpha   90.00
_cell.angle_beta   90.00
_cell.angle_gamma   90.00
#
_symmetry.space_group_name_H-M   'P 1'
#
loop_
_entity.id
_entity.type
_entity.pdbx_description
1 polymer ?
#
loop_
_entity_poly.entity_id
_entity_poly.type
_entity_poly.pdbx_seq_one_letter_code
_entity_poly.pdbx_strand_id
1 'polypeptide(L)'
;MDGAPVKGESIPIRLFLAGYDLTPTMRDVAKRFSVRYFLNLVLIDEEDRRYFKQQEIILWRRLEKPFAIRQPIQQHFQQSQGPTARASWVHLHPLLYLLIPLLKN
;
A
#
# COMPACT_ATOMS: atom_id res chain seq x y z
N MET A 1 9.39 28.61 -14.57
CA MET A 1 10.58 27.73 -14.60
C MET A 1 11.54 28.49 -15.46
N ASP A 2 12.62 28.96 -14.86
CA ASP A 2 13.39 30.05 -15.45
C ASP A 2 14.60 29.45 -16.16
N GLY A 3 14.75 29.81 -17.43
CA GLY A 3 15.79 29.27 -18.32
C GLY A 3 15.27 28.21 -19.29
N ALA A 4 15.85 28.20 -20.50
CA ALA A 4 15.58 27.20 -21.50
C ALA A 4 16.28 25.89 -21.12
N PRO A 5 15.56 24.74 -21.10
CA PRO A 5 16.18 23.46 -20.81
C PRO A 5 17.16 23.06 -21.91
N VAL A 6 18.28 22.43 -21.53
CA VAL A 6 19.23 21.85 -22.48
C VAL A 6 18.83 20.41 -22.82
N LYS A 7 19.12 19.97 -24.04
CA LYS A 7 18.83 18.60 -24.48
C LYS A 7 19.48 17.60 -23.53
N GLY A 8 18.65 16.71 -22.97
CA GLY A 8 19.07 15.65 -22.04
C GLY A 8 18.89 16.01 -20.57
N GLU A 9 18.49 17.24 -20.24
CA GLU A 9 18.11 17.59 -18.87
C GLU A 9 16.79 16.92 -18.47
N SER A 10 16.69 16.62 -17.17
CA SER A 10 15.49 16.03 -16.57
C SER A 10 15.07 16.86 -15.36
N ILE A 11 13.80 17.29 -15.36
CA ILE A 11 13.25 18.16 -14.34
C ILE A 11 12.27 17.33 -13.51
N PRO A 12 12.55 17.07 -12.22
CA PRO A 12 11.65 16.30 -11.39
C PRO A 12 10.40 17.12 -11.04
N ILE A 13 9.23 16.50 -11.16
CA ILE A 13 7.93 17.12 -10.82
C ILE A 13 7.26 16.29 -9.72
N ARG A 14 6.77 16.98 -8.68
CA ARG A 14 5.95 16.38 -7.62
C ARG A 14 4.70 17.22 -7.39
N LEU A 15 3.54 16.58 -7.55
CA LEU A 15 2.24 17.20 -7.38
C LEU A 15 1.50 16.48 -6.25
N PHE A 16 1.22 17.19 -5.15
CA PHE A 16 0.46 16.64 -4.02
C PHE A 16 -1.02 16.96 -4.19
N LEU A 17 -1.83 15.93 -4.39
CA LEU A 17 -3.27 16.09 -4.64
C LEU A 17 -4.09 16.41 -3.38
N ALA A 18 -3.54 16.15 -2.18
CA ALA A 18 -4.25 16.30 -0.91
C ALA A 18 -4.62 17.76 -0.55
N GLY A 19 -3.93 18.75 -1.13
CA GLY A 19 -4.21 20.17 -0.91
C GLY A 19 -5.32 20.74 -1.79
N TYR A 20 -5.90 19.94 -2.68
CA TYR A 20 -6.93 20.37 -3.62
C TYR A 20 -8.26 19.68 -3.28
N ASP A 21 -9.36 20.42 -3.42
CA ASP A 21 -10.70 19.87 -3.30
C ASP A 21 -11.07 19.14 -4.60
N LEU A 22 -10.69 17.86 -4.68
CA LEU A 22 -10.85 17.03 -5.87
C LEU A 22 -11.99 16.03 -5.67
N THR A 23 -12.69 15.77 -6.78
CA THR A 23 -13.67 14.69 -6.89
C THR A 23 -13.07 13.52 -7.67
N PRO A 24 -13.60 12.29 -7.52
CA PRO A 24 -13.22 11.19 -8.41
C PRO A 24 -13.57 11.53 -9.87
N THR A 25 -12.83 10.95 -10.82
CA THR A 25 -13.22 10.99 -12.23
C THR A 25 -14.58 10.31 -12.39
N MET A 26 -15.50 11.03 -13.02
CA MET A 26 -16.87 10.58 -13.29
C MET A 26 -17.09 10.51 -14.79
N ARG A 27 -17.48 9.34 -15.30
CA ARG A 27 -17.73 9.14 -16.73
C ARG A 27 -19.20 8.81 -16.97
N ASP A 28 -19.83 9.60 -17.84
CA ASP A 28 -21.18 9.40 -18.36
C ASP A 28 -22.24 9.19 -17.26
N VAL A 29 -22.19 9.97 -16.18
CA VAL A 29 -23.10 9.85 -15.03
C VAL A 29 -24.52 10.12 -15.48
N ALA A 30 -25.34 9.08 -15.44
CA ALA A 30 -26.72 9.07 -15.92
C ALA A 30 -26.88 9.64 -17.35
N LYS A 31 -25.83 9.56 -18.19
CA LYS A 31 -25.76 10.21 -19.51
C LYS A 31 -26.00 11.73 -19.50
N ARG A 32 -25.78 12.40 -18.37
CA ARG A 32 -25.98 13.85 -18.22
C ARG A 32 -24.68 14.63 -18.18
N PHE A 33 -23.66 14.10 -17.50
CA PHE A 33 -22.39 14.79 -17.36
C PHE A 33 -21.22 13.83 -17.14
N SER A 34 -20.01 14.37 -17.30
CA SER A 34 -18.75 13.73 -16.95
C SER A 34 -17.85 14.75 -16.23
N VAL A 35 -17.04 14.28 -15.28
CA VAL A 35 -15.96 15.04 -14.63
C VAL A 35 -14.66 14.34 -14.95
N ARG A 36 -13.79 14.99 -15.72
CA ARG A 36 -12.50 14.43 -16.19
C ARG A 36 -11.37 15.36 -15.77
N TYR A 37 -10.25 14.77 -15.37
CA TYR A 37 -9.06 15.48 -14.93
C TYR A 37 -7.95 15.28 -15.95
N PHE A 38 -7.18 16.33 -16.21
CA PHE A 38 -6.09 16.29 -17.16
C PHE A 38 -4.85 16.96 -16.58
N LEU A 39 -3.69 16.37 -16.83
CA LEU A 39 -2.42 17.06 -16.72
C LEU A 39 -2.19 17.80 -18.03
N ASN A 40 -2.07 19.13 -17.95
CA ASN A 40 -1.77 19.98 -19.09
C ASN A 40 -0.36 20.53 -18.95
N LEU A 41 0.54 20.09 -19.83
CA LEU A 41 1.87 20.67 -19.97
C LEU A 41 1.77 21.82 -20.97
N VAL A 42 2.16 23.00 -20.52
CA VAL A 42 2.20 24.23 -21.31
C VAL A 42 3.65 24.67 -21.40
N LEU A 43 4.15 24.82 -22.63
CA LEU A 43 5.47 25.40 -22.91
C LEU A 43 5.25 26.72 -23.65
N ILE A 44 5.97 27.75 -23.23
CA ILE A 44 5.98 29.07 -23.86
C ILE A 44 7.41 29.33 -24.28
N ASP A 45 7.62 29.74 -25.53
CA ASP A 45 8.94 30.10 -26.04
C ASP A 45 9.18 31.61 -25.99
N GLU A 46 10.32 32.05 -26.53
CA GLU A 46 10.74 33.45 -26.55
C GLU A 46 9.90 34.33 -27.49
N GLU A 47 9.18 33.73 -28.43
CA GLU A 47 8.32 34.41 -29.40
C GLU A 47 6.83 34.41 -28.95
N ASP A 48 6.57 34.09 -27.68
CA ASP A 48 5.24 33.91 -27.06
C ASP A 48 4.36 32.83 -27.74
N ARG A 49 5.00 31.87 -28.44
CA ARG A 49 4.29 30.71 -28.98
C ARG A 49 4.04 29.69 -27.89
N ARG A 50 2.82 29.14 -27.89
CA ARG A 50 2.38 28.20 -26.86
C ARG A 50 2.25 26.79 -27.42
N TYR A 51 2.95 25.85 -26.81
CA TYR A 51 2.87 24.42 -27.11
C TYR A 51 2.18 23.69 -25.97
N PHE A 52 1.25 22.82 -26.33
CA PHE A 52 0.39 22.13 -25.35
C PHE A 52 0.54 20.62 -25.48
N LYS A 53 0.60 19.94 -24.35
CA LYS A 53 0.43 18.49 -24.27
C LYS A 53 -0.49 18.16 -23.11
N GLN A 54 -1.64 17.59 -23.42
CA GLN A 54 -2.64 17.22 -22.44
C GLN A 54 -2.73 15.70 -22.33
N GLN A 55 -2.77 15.18 -21.10
CA GLN A 55 -2.98 13.77 -20.80
C GLN A 55 -4.07 13.62 -19.76
N GLU A 56 -5.06 12.77 -20.03
CA GLU A 56 -6.09 12.45 -19.06
C GLU A 56 -5.51 11.65 -17.89
N ILE A 57 -5.95 11.99 -16.68
CA ILE A 57 -5.69 11.22 -15.46
C ILE A 57 -7.00 10.77 -14.83
N ILE A 58 -6.96 9.59 -14.22
CA ILE A 58 -8.13 8.99 -13.55
C ILE A 58 -7.93 9.13 -12.04
N LEU A 59 -8.77 9.95 -11.43
CA LEU A 59 -8.81 10.11 -9.98
C LEU A 59 -9.86 9.16 -9.39
N TRP A 60 -9.53 8.52 -8.27
CA TRP A 60 -10.44 7.65 -7.54
C TRP A 60 -10.33 7.93 -6.04
N ARG A 61 -11.45 7.79 -5.33
CA ARG A 61 -11.46 7.91 -3.87
C ARG A 61 -10.96 6.60 -3.27
N ARG A 62 -9.85 6.66 -2.54
CA ARG A 62 -9.38 5.51 -1.78
C ARG A 62 -10.27 5.27 -0.57
N LEU A 63 -10.79 4.05 -0.44
CA LEU A 63 -11.43 3.60 0.80
C LEU A 63 -10.34 3.32 1.83
N GLU A 64 -10.47 3.87 3.03
CA GLU A 64 -9.58 3.52 4.11
C GLU A 64 -9.83 2.05 4.52
N LYS A 65 -8.77 1.32 4.88
CA LYS A 65 -8.96 0.00 5.49
C LYS A 65 -9.70 0.21 6.82
N PRO A 66 -10.79 -0.53 7.11
CA PRO A 66 -11.37 -0.48 8.44
C PRO A 66 -10.26 -0.79 9.43
N PHE A 67 -10.10 0.08 10.42
CA PHE A 67 -9.09 -0.01 11.47
C PHE A 67 -9.13 -1.43 12.06
N ALA A 68 -8.16 -2.27 11.73
CA ALA A 68 -8.03 -3.57 12.38
C ALA A 68 -7.71 -3.27 13.85
N ILE A 69 -8.64 -3.64 14.74
CA ILE A 69 -8.44 -3.59 16.19
C ILE A 69 -7.11 -4.30 16.47
N ARG A 70 -6.13 -3.57 17.03
CA ARG A 70 -4.87 -4.14 17.47
C ARG A 70 -5.18 -5.25 18.48
N GLN A 71 -4.83 -6.50 18.15
CA GLN A 71 -4.86 -7.61 19.10
C GLN A 71 -4.07 -7.18 20.35
N PRO A 72 -4.59 -7.36 21.58
CA PRO A 72 -3.85 -7.02 22.78
C PRO A 72 -2.56 -7.85 22.85
N ILE A 73 -1.45 -7.17 23.11
CA ILE A 73 -0.13 -7.79 23.29
C ILE A 73 -0.22 -8.69 24.54
N GLN A 74 -0.24 -10.01 24.35
CA GLN A 74 0.02 -10.95 25.44
C GLN A 74 1.52 -10.89 25.75
N GLN A 75 1.88 -10.16 26.80
CA GLN A 75 3.24 -10.21 27.35
C GLN A 75 3.43 -11.58 27.99
N HIS A 76 4.10 -12.50 27.28
CA HIS A 76 4.63 -13.71 27.89
C HIS A 76 5.75 -13.30 28.85
N PHE A 77 5.47 -13.32 30.15
CA PHE A 77 6.46 -13.12 31.19
C PHE A 77 7.35 -14.38 31.26
N GLN A 78 8.55 -14.30 30.70
CA GLN A 78 9.52 -15.38 30.78
C GLN A 78 10.24 -15.30 32.13
N GLN A 79 9.80 -16.07 33.13
CA GLN A 79 10.56 -16.29 34.35
C GLN A 79 11.81 -17.12 34.02
N SER A 80 12.98 -16.49 34.11
CA SER A 80 14.27 -17.15 34.06
C SER A 80 14.58 -17.79 35.42
N GLN A 81 14.47 -19.11 35.52
CA GLN A 81 15.16 -19.89 36.55
C GLN A 81 16.33 -20.63 35.88
N GLY A 82 17.55 -20.33 36.31
CA GLY A 82 18.79 -20.94 35.81
C GLY A 82 18.98 -22.37 36.34
N PRO A 83 19.77 -23.21 35.65
CA PRO A 83 19.84 -24.64 35.91
C PRO A 83 20.93 -25.01 36.91
N THR A 84 20.60 -25.87 37.88
CA THR A 84 21.58 -26.81 38.47
C THR A 84 21.24 -28.22 38.02
N ALA A 85 22.14 -28.78 37.23
CA ALA A 85 22.04 -30.06 36.59
C ALA A 85 21.89 -31.22 37.58
N ARG A 86 20.99 -32.16 37.25
CA ARG A 86 21.29 -33.60 37.35
C ARG A 86 20.54 -34.35 36.25
N ALA A 87 21.32 -35.10 35.50
CA ALA A 87 20.93 -35.90 34.37
C ALA A 87 20.18 -37.16 34.81
N SER A 88 19.15 -37.52 34.05
CA SER A 88 18.83 -38.93 33.81
C SER A 88 18.09 -39.05 32.48
N TRP A 89 18.81 -39.62 31.52
CA TRP A 89 18.34 -39.99 30.20
C TRP A 89 17.31 -41.11 30.32
N VAL A 90 16.08 -40.88 29.87
CA VAL A 90 15.24 -41.97 29.34
C VAL A 90 14.59 -41.45 28.06
N HIS A 91 15.18 -41.83 26.94
CA HIS A 91 14.61 -41.69 25.61
C HIS A 91 13.40 -42.61 25.46
N LEU A 92 12.22 -42.04 25.18
CA LEU A 92 11.10 -42.75 24.57
C LEU A 92 10.41 -41.82 23.53
N HIS A 93 11.00 -41.74 22.35
CA HIS A 93 10.28 -41.63 21.07
C HIS A 93 9.97 -43.08 20.65
N PRO A 94 8.96 -43.47 19.83
CA PRO A 94 8.28 -42.70 18.78
C PRO A 94 6.74 -42.99 18.65
N LEU A 95 6.04 -42.36 17.71
CA LEU A 95 4.88 -42.95 17.00
C LEU A 95 3.65 -43.45 17.82
N LEU A 96 3.24 -42.79 18.91
CA LEU A 96 2.08 -43.25 19.73
C LEU A 96 0.71 -42.63 19.38
N TYR A 97 0.43 -42.27 18.11
CA TYR A 97 -0.91 -41.81 17.71
C TYR A 97 -1.38 -42.34 16.35
N LEU A 98 -0.92 -43.52 15.94
CA LEU A 98 -1.58 -44.30 14.89
C LEU A 98 -2.07 -45.61 15.53
N LEU A 99 -3.37 -45.86 15.41
CA LEU A 99 -4.13 -46.99 15.96
C LEU A 99 -4.39 -46.94 17.49
N ILE A 100 -5.22 -45.99 17.93
CA ILE A 100 -6.20 -46.32 18.98
C ILE A 100 -7.45 -46.83 18.23
N PRO A 101 -7.70 -48.15 18.26
CA PRO A 101 -8.56 -48.83 17.32
C PRO A 101 -10.02 -48.73 17.72
N LEU A 102 -10.83 -48.46 16.70
CA LEU A 102 -12.07 -49.14 16.38
C LEU A 102 -12.12 -50.55 17.00
N LEU A 103 -12.71 -50.69 18.20
CA LEU A 103 -13.29 -51.92 18.73
C LEU A 103 -13.91 -51.68 20.12
N LYS A 104 -15.20 -52.05 20.18
CA LYS A 104 -15.97 -52.49 21.34
C LYS A 104 -16.77 -51.43 22.10
N ASN A 105 -18.08 -51.52 21.80
CA ASN A 105 -19.25 -51.44 22.68
C ASN A 105 -19.57 -50.11 23.36
#